data_AF-A0A2V7I5Z0-F1
#
_entry.id   AF-A0A2V7I5Z0-F1
#
_cell.length_a   1.000
_cell.length_b   1.000
_cell.length_c   1.000
_cell.angle_alpha   90.00
_cell.angle_beta   90.00
_cell.angle_gamma   90.00
#
_symmetry.space_group_name_H-M   'P 1'
#
loop_
_entity.id
_entity.type
_entity.pdbx_description
1 polymer ?
#
loop_
_entity_poly.entity_id
_entity_poly.type
_entity_poly.pdbx_seq_one_letter_code
_entity_poly.pdbx_strand_id
1 'polypeptide(L)'
;CLDREQRLIYILGGIFEVTDTVGAELLGISRENFRQRLARARRDLHNFMHDKCGLVNRANPCRCAKKTRGFIQAGYVDPANLLFARARLQQVREAVPVVRDAILTLDEQYAEIFREHPFYQSPDLVQALRRLLESPDFRRAAEPS
;
A
#
# COMPACT_ATOMS: atom_id res chain seq x y z
N CYS A 1 -16.92 -14.56 12.08
CA CYS A 1 -15.53 -14.03 12.05
C CYS A 1 -14.91 -14.44 10.74
N LEU A 2 -14.03 -13.62 10.17
CA LEU A 2 -13.30 -14.00 8.96
C LEU A 2 -12.43 -15.24 9.23
N ASP A 3 -12.41 -16.18 8.30
CA ASP A 3 -11.48 -17.31 8.35
C ASP A 3 -10.02 -16.86 8.06
N ARG A 4 -9.07 -17.78 8.11
CA ARG A 4 -7.64 -17.47 7.88
C ARG A 4 -7.39 -16.91 6.48
N GLU A 5 -8.08 -17.44 5.48
CA GLU A 5 -7.90 -17.09 4.08
C GLU A 5 -8.52 -15.72 3.77
N GLN A 6 -9.74 -15.49 4.26
CA GLN A 6 -10.42 -14.20 4.20
C GLN A 6 -9.61 -13.10 4.91
N ARG A 7 -9.00 -13.40 6.06
CA ARG A 7 -8.10 -12.45 6.75
C ARG A 7 -6.90 -12.09 5.89
N LEU A 8 -6.24 -13.07 5.28
CA LEU A 8 -5.07 -12.81 4.44
C LEU A 8 -5.44 -11.94 3.23
N ILE A 9 -6.53 -12.29 2.52
CA ILE A 9 -7.02 -11.49 1.40
C ILE A 9 -7.39 -10.07 1.83
N TYR A 10 -8.06 -9.92 2.97
CA TYR A 10 -8.43 -8.60 3.47
C TYR A 10 -7.19 -7.76 3.85
N ILE A 11 -6.17 -8.35 4.46
CA ILE A 11 -4.91 -7.65 4.76
C ILE A 11 -4.27 -7.16 3.46
N LEU A 12 -4.14 -8.05 2.48
CA LEU A 12 -3.52 -7.74 1.20
C LEU A 12 -4.30 -6.66 0.42
N GLY A 13 -5.57 -6.89 0.11
CA GLY A 13 -6.34 -5.98 -0.75
C GLY A 13 -7.13 -4.89 -0.02
N GLY A 14 -7.30 -4.98 1.31
CA GLY A 14 -8.07 -4.03 2.11
C GLY A 14 -7.21 -3.10 2.97
N ILE A 15 -5.97 -3.49 3.31
CA ILE A 15 -5.06 -2.69 4.13
C ILE A 15 -3.84 -2.25 3.32
N PHE A 16 -3.21 -3.18 2.60
CA PHE A 16 -2.04 -2.86 1.75
C PHE A 16 -2.42 -2.43 0.33
N GLU A 17 -3.71 -2.44 0.01
CA GLU A 17 -4.25 -1.99 -1.28
C GLU A 17 -3.57 -2.63 -2.50
N VAL A 18 -3.08 -3.88 -2.36
CA VAL A 18 -2.49 -4.57 -3.51
C VAL A 18 -3.53 -4.83 -4.61
N THR A 19 -3.08 -4.76 -5.85
CA THR A 19 -3.94 -4.99 -7.01
C THR A 19 -4.39 -6.45 -7.08
N ASP A 20 -5.49 -6.70 -7.79
CA ASP A 20 -6.00 -8.05 -7.98
C ASP A 20 -5.03 -8.94 -8.77
N THR A 21 -4.23 -8.38 -9.69
CA THR A 21 -3.17 -9.09 -10.39
C THR A 21 -2.13 -9.64 -9.40
N VAL A 22 -1.54 -8.76 -8.59
CA VAL A 22 -0.48 -9.13 -7.62
C VAL A 22 -1.03 -10.06 -6.54
N GLY A 23 -2.20 -9.74 -5.99
CA GLY A 23 -2.82 -10.54 -4.94
C GLY A 23 -3.22 -11.95 -5.42
N ALA A 24 -3.66 -12.08 -6.67
CA ALA A 24 -4.00 -13.37 -7.26
C ALA A 24 -2.76 -14.23 -7.55
N GLU A 25 -1.71 -13.63 -8.08
CA GLU A 25 -0.42 -14.29 -8.30
C GLU A 25 0.17 -14.81 -6.99
N LEU A 26 0.25 -13.95 -5.96
CA LEU A 26 0.79 -14.30 -4.64
C LEU A 26 0.07 -15.49 -4.00
N LEU A 27 -1.24 -15.61 -4.22
CA LEU A 27 -2.09 -16.64 -3.62
C LEU A 27 -2.34 -17.83 -4.55
N GLY A 28 -1.81 -17.83 -5.77
CA GLY A 28 -2.02 -18.91 -6.75
C GLY A 28 -3.49 -19.10 -7.17
N ILE A 29 -4.27 -18.01 -7.22
CA ILE A 29 -5.69 -18.04 -7.61
C ILE A 29 -5.95 -17.15 -8.84
N SER A 30 -7.15 -17.21 -9.42
CA SER A 30 -7.51 -16.28 -10.49
C SER A 30 -7.78 -14.88 -9.94
N ARG A 31 -7.55 -13.85 -10.78
CA ARG A 31 -7.85 -12.44 -10.45
C ARG A 31 -9.30 -12.24 -10.02
N GLU A 32 -10.23 -12.90 -10.73
CA GLU A 32 -11.65 -12.84 -10.38
C GLU A 32 -11.93 -13.43 -9.00
N ASN A 33 -11.33 -14.59 -8.69
CA ASN A 33 -11.49 -15.24 -7.40
C ASN A 33 -10.96 -14.33 -6.27
N PHE A 34 -9.80 -13.69 -6.46
CA PHE A 34 -9.27 -12.71 -5.52
C PHE A 34 -10.26 -11.55 -5.27
N ARG A 35 -10.78 -10.93 -6.33
CA ARG A 35 -11.74 -9.81 -6.22
C ARG A 35 -13.01 -10.22 -5.48
N GLN A 36 -13.60 -11.37 -5.84
CA GLN A 36 -14.83 -11.87 -5.22
C GLN A 36 -14.62 -12.14 -3.72
N ARG A 37 -13.50 -12.76 -3.35
CA ARG A 37 -13.19 -13.08 -1.96
C ARG A 37 -12.88 -11.83 -1.14
N LEU A 38 -12.19 -10.85 -1.70
CA LEU A 38 -11.96 -9.57 -1.06
C LEU A 38 -13.28 -8.83 -0.79
N ALA A 39 -14.18 -8.79 -1.78
CA ALA A 39 -15.50 -8.19 -1.64
C ALA A 39 -16.32 -8.86 -0.53
N ARG A 40 -16.29 -10.20 -0.46
CA ARG A 40 -16.94 -10.97 0.62
C ARG A 40 -16.33 -10.65 1.99
N ALA A 41 -14.99 -10.68 2.10
CA ALA A 41 -14.31 -10.38 3.36
C ALA A 41 -14.62 -8.94 3.87
N ARG A 42 -14.67 -7.96 2.97
CA ARG A 42 -15.10 -6.58 3.29
C ARG A 42 -16.52 -6.55 3.83
N ARG A 43 -17.46 -7.23 3.17
CA ARG A 43 -18.87 -7.30 3.58
C ARG A 43 -19.03 -7.96 4.94
N ASP A 44 -18.39 -9.10 5.16
CA ASP A 44 -18.48 -9.85 6.41
C ASP A 44 -17.92 -9.04 7.59
N LEU A 45 -16.81 -8.33 7.39
CA LEU A 45 -16.25 -7.45 8.41
C LEU A 45 -17.15 -6.25 8.68
N HIS A 46 -17.68 -5.61 7.63
CA HIS A 46 -18.62 -4.49 7.76
C HIS A 46 -19.86 -4.88 8.56
N ASN A 47 -20.50 -6.00 8.20
CA ASN A 47 -21.69 -6.50 8.89
C ASN A 47 -21.38 -6.80 10.36
N PHE A 48 -20.27 -7.48 10.64
CA PHE A 48 -19.85 -7.73 12.02
C PHE A 48 -19.69 -6.44 12.83
N MET A 49 -19.03 -5.44 12.26
CA MET A 49 -18.80 -4.16 12.94
C MET A 49 -20.11 -3.41 13.17
N HIS A 50 -20.99 -3.37 12.16
CA HIS A 50 -22.28 -2.68 12.25
C HIS A 50 -23.25 -3.33 13.24
N ASP A 51 -23.28 -4.67 13.32
CA ASP A 51 -24.26 -5.41 14.11
C ASP A 51 -23.77 -5.79 15.51
N LYS A 52 -22.45 -5.79 15.74
CA LYS A 52 -21.86 -6.26 17.00
C LYS A 52 -20.99 -5.24 17.71
N CYS A 53 -20.34 -4.31 17.01
CA CYS A 53 -19.34 -3.44 17.63
C CYS A 53 -19.99 -2.23 18.33
N GLY A 54 -19.80 -2.11 19.65
CA GLY A 54 -20.27 -0.97 20.43
C GLY A 54 -19.55 0.35 20.15
N LEU A 55 -18.36 0.31 19.53
CA LEU A 55 -17.65 1.52 19.09
C LEU A 55 -18.28 2.13 17.84
N VAL A 56 -18.80 1.28 16.95
CA VAL A 56 -19.45 1.71 15.70
C VAL A 56 -20.90 2.10 15.96
N ASN A 57 -21.64 1.26 16.69
CA ASN A 57 -23.01 1.54 17.10
C ASN A 57 -23.16 1.27 18.60
N ARG A 58 -23.45 2.33 19.37
CA ARG A 58 -23.53 2.25 20.85
C ARG A 58 -24.59 1.29 21.37
N ALA A 59 -25.64 1.03 20.57
CA ALA A 59 -26.71 0.08 20.90
C ALA A 59 -26.21 -1.38 20.91
N ASN A 60 -25.11 -1.68 20.21
CA ASN A 60 -24.56 -3.03 20.16
C ASN A 60 -23.92 -3.43 21.51
N PRO A 61 -23.87 -4.72 21.85
CA PRO A 61 -23.45 -5.18 23.18
C PRO A 61 -21.93 -5.23 23.39
N CYS A 62 -21.11 -5.25 22.33
CA CYS A 62 -19.66 -5.39 22.48
C CYS A 62 -19.06 -4.17 23.19
N ARG A 63 -18.14 -4.42 24.14
CA ARG A 63 -17.36 -3.37 24.82
C ARG A 63 -15.90 -3.79 24.81
N CYS A 64 -15.02 -2.94 24.26
CA CYS A 64 -13.59 -3.24 24.11
C CYS A 64 -12.95 -3.63 25.46
N ALA A 65 -13.26 -2.92 26.54
CA ALA A 65 -12.75 -3.26 27.88
C ALA A 65 -13.11 -4.68 28.34
N LYS A 66 -14.32 -5.18 28.01
CA LYS A 66 -14.72 -6.56 28.30
C LYS A 66 -13.94 -7.55 27.43
N LYS A 67 -13.77 -7.24 26.14
CA LYS A 67 -13.04 -8.08 25.18
C LYS A 67 -11.55 -8.19 25.54
N THR A 68 -10.90 -7.06 25.84
CA THR A 68 -9.48 -7.01 26.25
C THR A 68 -9.25 -7.81 27.53
N ARG A 69 -10.19 -7.77 28.49
CA ARG A 69 -10.09 -8.58 29.71
C ARG A 69 -10.00 -10.08 29.41
N GLY A 70 -10.81 -10.58 28.47
CA GLY A 70 -10.72 -11.97 28.02
C GLY A 70 -9.38 -12.30 27.36
N PHE A 71 -8.82 -11.37 26.57
CA PHE A 71 -7.49 -11.55 25.97
C PHE A 71 -6.35 -11.53 26.99
N ILE A 72 -6.46 -10.76 28.06
CA ILE A 72 -5.52 -10.78 29.18
C ILE A 72 -5.58 -12.15 29.88
N GLN A 73 -6.79 -12.63 30.19
CA GLN A 73 -6.99 -13.94 30.83
C GLN A 73 -6.47 -15.09 29.97
N ALA A 74 -6.57 -14.97 28.64
CA ALA A 74 -6.05 -15.95 27.69
C ALA A 74 -4.54 -15.81 27.40
N GLY A 75 -3.85 -14.83 27.99
CA GLY A 75 -2.42 -14.60 27.79
C GLY A 75 -2.04 -13.92 26.47
N TYR A 76 -3.01 -13.46 25.66
CA TYR A 76 -2.74 -12.75 24.41
C TYR A 76 -2.32 -11.29 24.60
N VAL A 77 -2.65 -10.70 25.76
CA VAL A 77 -2.29 -9.32 26.11
C VAL A 77 -1.65 -9.33 27.49
N ASP A 78 -0.40 -8.87 27.58
CA ASP A 78 0.26 -8.61 28.85
C ASP A 78 0.00 -7.15 29.26
N PRO A 79 -0.79 -6.90 30.33
CA PRO A 79 -1.06 -5.54 30.79
C PRO A 79 0.16 -4.85 31.41
N ALA A 80 1.19 -5.60 31.84
CA ALA A 80 2.42 -5.06 32.38
C ALA A 80 3.46 -4.75 31.28
N ASN A 81 3.31 -5.35 30.09
CA ASN A 81 4.22 -5.15 28.96
C ASN A 81 3.47 -4.93 27.64
N LEU A 82 2.94 -3.72 27.45
CA LEU A 82 2.20 -3.36 26.26
C LEU A 82 3.14 -3.06 25.07
N LEU A 83 3.33 -4.04 24.18
CA LEU A 83 4.25 -3.96 23.03
C LEU A 83 4.01 -2.80 22.05
N PHE A 84 2.76 -2.35 21.91
CA PHE A 84 2.36 -1.34 20.92
C PHE A 84 1.76 -0.07 21.55
N ALA A 85 1.81 0.08 22.87
CA ALA A 85 1.35 1.27 23.57
C ALA A 85 2.52 2.23 23.78
N ARG A 86 2.90 2.96 22.72
CA ARG A 86 3.85 4.07 22.87
C ARG A 86 3.18 5.23 23.61
N ALA A 87 4.00 6.07 24.26
CA ALA A 87 3.53 7.31 24.89
C ALA A 87 2.67 8.10 23.88
N ARG A 88 1.47 8.48 24.31
CA ARG A 88 0.51 9.19 23.46
C ARG A 88 0.97 10.64 23.36
N LEU A 89 1.82 10.94 22.38
CA LEU A 89 2.38 12.28 22.17
C LEU A 89 1.31 13.27 21.67
N GLN A 90 0.43 12.84 20.75
CA GLN A 90 -0.63 13.67 20.17
C GLN A 90 -1.72 12.78 19.53
N GLN A 91 -2.96 13.28 19.37
CA GLN A 91 -3.97 12.54 18.61
C GLN A 91 -3.70 12.62 17.11
N VAL A 92 -4.00 11.55 16.37
CA VAL A 92 -3.83 11.51 14.90
C VAL A 92 -4.50 12.71 14.23
N ARG A 93 -5.74 13.05 14.63
CA ARG A 93 -6.49 14.19 14.09
C ARG A 93 -5.77 15.54 14.24
N GLU A 94 -4.94 15.69 15.27
CA GLU A 94 -4.19 16.92 15.53
C GLU A 94 -2.87 16.94 14.75
N ALA A 95 -2.29 15.77 14.44
CA ALA A 95 -1.04 15.64 13.69
C ALA A 95 -1.25 15.66 12.17
N VAL A 96 -2.41 15.18 11.68
CA VAL A 96 -2.69 15.02 10.25
C VAL A 96 -2.50 16.30 9.43
N PRO A 97 -3.02 17.49 9.83
CA PRO A 97 -2.86 18.69 9.02
C PRO A 97 -1.39 19.05 8.79
N VAL A 98 -0.58 19.05 9.85
CA VAL A 98 0.84 19.41 9.79
C VAL A 98 1.63 18.44 8.89
N VAL A 99 1.43 17.14 9.09
CA VAL A 99 2.13 16.12 8.29
C VAL A 99 1.69 16.16 6.83
N ARG A 100 0.39 16.33 6.58
CA ARG A 100 -0.15 16.45 5.23
C ARG A 100 0.43 17.65 4.50
N ASP A 101 0.42 18.82 5.11
CA ASP A 101 0.89 20.05 4.47
C ASP A 101 2.39 19.97 4.16
N ALA A 102 3.18 19.35 5.05
CA ALA A 102 4.60 19.08 4.79
C ALA A 102 4.81 18.14 3.58
N ILE A 103 4.02 17.06 3.47
CA ILE A 103 4.09 16.14 2.32
C ILE A 103 3.70 16.86 1.02
N LEU A 104 2.61 17.61 1.02
CA LEU A 104 2.15 18.34 -0.17
C LEU A 104 3.18 19.38 -0.61
N THR A 105 3.80 20.08 0.34
CA THR A 105 4.88 21.04 0.05
C THR A 105 6.08 20.34 -0.61
N LEU A 106 6.46 19.14 -0.14
CA LEU A 106 7.53 18.36 -0.75
C LEU A 106 7.18 17.91 -2.18
N ASP A 107 5.95 17.45 -2.40
CA ASP A 107 5.47 17.05 -3.72
C ASP A 107 5.50 18.23 -4.71
N GLU A 108 5.06 19.41 -4.29
CA GLU A 108 5.13 20.64 -5.09
C GLU A 108 6.59 20.99 -5.45
N GLN A 109 7.49 20.97 -4.48
CA GLN A 109 8.93 21.23 -4.71
C GLN A 109 9.56 20.24 -5.68
N TYR A 110 9.25 18.95 -5.55
CA TYR A 110 9.75 17.92 -6.48
C TYR A 110 9.19 18.10 -7.88
N ALA A 111 7.92 18.48 -8.00
CA ALA A 111 7.31 18.78 -9.28
C ALA A 111 7.95 20.00 -9.95
N GLU A 112 8.34 21.04 -9.20
CA GLU A 112 9.10 22.18 -9.75
C GLU A 112 10.46 21.74 -10.28
N ILE A 113 11.23 20.96 -9.51
CA ILE A 113 12.54 20.44 -9.95
C ILE A 113 12.41 19.67 -11.27
N PHE A 114 11.37 18.83 -11.40
CA PHE A 114 11.11 18.11 -12.63
C PHE A 114 10.71 19.03 -13.79
N ARG A 115 9.93 20.07 -13.52
CA ARG A 115 9.50 21.04 -14.54
C ARG A 115 10.62 21.96 -15.00
N GLU A 116 11.57 22.28 -14.13
CA GLU A 116 12.79 23.01 -14.45
C GLU A 116 13.84 22.13 -15.16
N HIS A 117 13.62 20.81 -15.24
CA HIS A 117 14.56 19.93 -15.92
C HIS A 117 14.64 20.29 -17.41
N PRO A 118 15.85 20.46 -17.97
CA PRO A 118 16.00 20.82 -19.37
C PRO A 118 15.34 19.78 -20.29
N PHE A 119 14.36 20.22 -21.08
CA PHE A 119 13.79 19.39 -22.12
C PHE A 119 14.73 19.43 -23.34
N TYR A 120 15.76 18.57 -23.31
CA TYR A 120 16.69 18.44 -24.43
C TYR A 120 15.93 17.96 -25.67
N GLN A 121 16.12 18.64 -26.80
CA GLN A 121 15.83 18.01 -28.07
C GLN A 121 16.74 16.79 -28.18
N SER A 122 16.13 15.61 -28.28
CA SER A 122 16.84 14.40 -28.67
C SER A 122 17.71 14.77 -29.88
N PRO A 123 19.04 14.55 -29.85
CA PRO A 123 19.81 14.61 -31.07
C PRO A 123 19.10 13.74 -32.11
N ASP A 124 19.15 14.10 -33.39
CA ASP A 124 18.62 13.26 -34.46
C ASP A 124 19.37 11.93 -34.42
N LEU A 125 18.85 11.01 -33.62
CA LEU A 125 19.51 9.78 -33.22
C LEU A 125 19.69 8.91 -34.44
N VAL A 126 18.73 8.97 -35.37
CA VAL A 126 18.78 8.29 -36.66
C VAL A 126 19.94 8.84 -37.49
N GLN A 127 20.12 10.15 -37.56
CA GLN A 127 21.22 10.76 -38.32
C GLN A 127 22.58 10.59 -37.62
N ALA A 128 22.61 10.56 -36.28
CA ALA A 128 23.80 10.24 -35.51
C ALA A 128 24.22 8.77 -35.71
N LEU A 129 23.25 7.84 -35.66
CA LEU A 129 23.47 6.43 -35.93
C LEU A 129 23.87 6.18 -37.38
N ARG A 130 23.27 6.86 -38.37
CA ARG A 130 23.71 6.77 -39.77
C ARG A 130 25.16 7.21 -39.93
N ARG A 131 25.56 8.35 -39.35
CA ARG A 131 26.95 8.81 -39.36
C ARG A 131 27.91 7.83 -38.68
N LEU A 132 27.48 7.21 -37.58
CA LEU A 132 28.25 6.18 -36.89
C LEU A 132 28.46 4.95 -37.80
N LEU A 133 27.38 4.44 -38.41
CA LEU A 133 27.42 3.28 -39.31
C LEU A 133 28.25 3.55 -40.58
N GLU A 134 28.27 4.79 -41.05
CA GLU A 134 29.07 5.22 -42.19
C GLU A 134 30.54 5.51 -41.84
N SER A 135 30.89 5.57 -40.55
CA SER A 135 32.25 5.91 -40.12
C SER A 135 33.26 4.82 -40.52
N PRO A 136 34.49 5.20 -40.90
CA PRO A 136 35.55 4.26 -41.23
C PRO A 136 35.92 3.33 -40.07
N ASP A 137 35.73 3.82 -38.83
CA ASP A 137 36.00 3.08 -37.61
C ASP A 137 34.96 1.99 -37.36
N PHE A 138 33.67 2.28 -37.60
CA PHE A 138 32.62 1.27 -37.53
C PHE A 138 32.75 0.23 -38.64
N ARG A 139 33.06 0.65 -39.89
CA ARG A 139 33.27 -0.29 -41.00
C ARG A 139 34.46 -1.22 -40.75
N ARG A 140 35.58 -0.69 -40.22
CA ARG A 140 36.73 -1.50 -39.80
C ARG A 140 36.41 -2.49 -38.68
N ALA A 141 35.49 -2.15 -37.79
CA ALA A 141 35.07 -3.02 -36.69
C ALA A 141 34.00 -4.06 -37.12
N ALA A 142 33.24 -3.78 -38.18
CA ALA A 142 32.16 -4.63 -38.67
C ALA A 142 32.59 -5.63 -39.77
N GLU A 143 33.75 -5.42 -40.40
CA GLU A 143 34.35 -6.39 -41.31
C GLU A 143 35.17 -7.42 -40.51
N PRO A 144 34.83 -8.72 -40.56
CA PRO A 144 35.67 -9.74 -39.96
C PRO A 144 36.97 -9.85 -40.75
N SER A 145 38.09 -10.00 -40.03
CA SER A 145 39.42 -10.28 -40.59
C SER A 145 39.42 -11.51 -41.49
#